data_AF-A0A6L2L0N3-F1
#
_entry.id   AF-A0A6L2L0N3-F1
#
_cell.length_a   1.000
_cell.length_b   1.000
_cell.length_c   1.000
_cell.angle_alpha   90.00
_cell.angle_beta   90.00
_cell.angle_gamma   90.00
#
_symmetry.space_group_name_H-M   'P 1'
#
loop_
_entity.id
_entity.type
_entity.pdbx_description
1 polymer ?
#
loop_
_entity_poly.entity_id
_entity_poly.type
_entity_poly.pdbx_seq_one_letter_code
_entity_poly.pdbx_strand_id
1 'polypeptide(L)'
;LWYTKDSGFELTGFSNADYAGCKDTFKSTFGGAQFLGEKLVSWSSKKQDCTTLSTAKAEYVSLSACCAQVLWMRTQLTDYGFHFNKIPIYCDSKSSIAISYNPKHSRTKHIAVRYHFIKEHVEKGTIELYFVKTDYQLADLFTKALPADRFNYLVRRLGMCSLSPQELDCLRKIQ
;
A
#
# COMPACT_ATOMS: atom_id res chain seq x y z
N LEU A 1 -5.33 -13.97 11.36
CA LEU A 1 -5.89 -13.32 10.16
C LEU A 1 -7.08 -14.15 9.71
N TRP A 2 -8.22 -13.52 9.52
CA TRP A 2 -9.45 -14.14 9.07
C TRP A 2 -9.75 -13.69 7.64
N TYR A 3 -9.99 -14.65 6.75
CA TYR A 3 -10.30 -14.40 5.35
C TYR A 3 -11.66 -14.99 5.03
N THR A 4 -12.57 -14.14 4.57
CA THR A 4 -13.88 -14.57 4.06
C THR A 4 -13.69 -15.36 2.76
N LYS A 5 -14.51 -16.38 2.56
CA LYS A 5 -14.44 -17.24 1.36
C LYS A 5 -14.80 -16.45 0.10
N ASP A 6 -15.75 -15.52 0.20
CA ASP A 6 -16.41 -14.85 -0.93
C ASP A 6 -15.87 -13.44 -1.25
N SER A 7 -14.60 -13.17 -0.95
CA SER A 7 -14.03 -11.82 -1.06
C SER A 7 -13.51 -11.42 -2.45
N GLY A 8 -13.85 -12.16 -3.50
CA GLY A 8 -13.20 -12.03 -4.82
C GLY A 8 -11.69 -12.36 -4.79
N PHE A 9 -11.00 -12.05 -5.89
CA PHE A 9 -9.58 -12.35 -6.08
C PHE A 9 -8.83 -11.22 -6.80
N GLU A 10 -9.21 -9.97 -6.55
CA GLU A 10 -8.61 -8.79 -7.17
C GLU A 10 -7.32 -8.38 -6.46
N LEU A 11 -6.23 -8.21 -7.20
CA LEU A 11 -4.99 -7.66 -6.63
C LEU A 11 -5.13 -6.15 -6.43
N THR A 12 -4.92 -5.68 -5.21
CA THR A 12 -4.90 -4.25 -4.89
C THR A 12 -3.75 -3.91 -3.93
N GLY A 13 -3.30 -2.66 -3.95
CA GLY A 13 -2.23 -2.17 -3.08
C GLY A 13 -2.61 -0.88 -2.35
N PHE A 14 -2.10 -0.69 -1.14
CA PHE A 14 -2.15 0.54 -0.37
C PHE A 14 -0.71 0.97 -0.08
N SER A 15 -0.45 2.26 -0.23
CA SER A 15 0.85 2.88 -0.02
C SER A 15 0.69 4.14 0.81
N ASN A 16 1.54 4.29 1.83
CA ASN A 16 1.64 5.50 2.64
C ASN A 16 3.09 5.74 3.10
N ALA A 17 3.44 6.99 3.37
CA ALA A 17 4.71 7.37 3.97
C ALA A 17 4.53 8.24 5.22
N ASP A 18 5.34 8.00 6.24
CA ASP A 18 5.54 8.95 7.34
C ASP A 18 6.80 9.78 7.07
N TYR A 19 6.62 11.07 6.80
CA TYR A 19 7.70 11.97 6.40
C TYR A 19 8.60 12.32 7.58
N ALA A 20 9.89 12.04 7.44
CA ALA A 20 10.89 12.31 8.47
C ALA A 20 10.58 11.65 9.84
N GLY A 21 9.82 10.55 9.85
CA GLY A 21 9.41 9.85 11.08
C GLY A 21 10.56 9.27 11.90
N CYS A 22 11.69 8.93 11.26
CA CYS A 22 12.88 8.46 11.97
C CYS A 22 13.63 9.64 12.61
N LYS A 23 13.57 9.77 13.94
CA LYS A 23 14.21 10.88 14.67
C LYS A 23 15.73 10.92 14.57
N ASP A 24 16.38 9.77 14.34
CA ASP A 24 17.83 9.69 14.27
C ASP A 24 18.38 10.15 12.90
N THR A 25 17.68 9.82 11.81
CA THR A 25 18.18 10.07 10.44
C THR A 25 17.30 11.01 9.63
N PHE A 26 16.15 11.45 10.17
CA PHE A 26 15.09 12.21 9.48
C PHE A 26 14.65 11.57 8.15
N LYS A 27 14.86 10.26 8.01
CA LYS A 27 14.39 9.50 6.85
C LYS A 27 12.93 9.14 7.07
N SER A 28 12.19 9.12 5.97
CA SER A 28 10.77 8.76 5.99
C SER A 28 10.59 7.26 6.18
N THR A 29 9.43 6.83 6.66
CA THR A 29 9.06 5.41 6.77
C THR A 29 7.98 5.09 5.75
N PHE A 30 8.22 4.08 4.91
CA PHE A 30 7.27 3.50 3.98
C PHE A 30 6.38 2.48 4.70
N GLY A 31 5.08 2.51 4.42
CA GLY A 31 4.14 1.46 4.74
C GLY A 31 3.41 1.00 3.48
N GLY A 32 3.31 -0.31 3.32
CA GLY A 32 2.60 -0.93 2.20
C GLY A 32 1.72 -2.07 2.68
N ALA A 33 0.56 -2.23 2.04
CA ALA A 33 -0.34 -3.37 2.24
C ALA A 33 -0.90 -3.83 0.89
N GLN A 34 -0.78 -5.11 0.56
CA GLN A 34 -1.28 -5.68 -0.69
C GLN A 34 -2.30 -6.77 -0.39
N PHE A 35 -3.38 -6.76 -1.15
CA PHE A 35 -4.54 -7.62 -0.94
C PHE A 35 -4.85 -8.44 -2.19
N LEU A 36 -5.42 -9.63 -1.98
CA LEU A 36 -6.16 -10.40 -2.98
C LEU A 36 -7.62 -10.47 -2.54
N GLY A 37 -8.47 -9.70 -3.22
CA GLY A 37 -9.80 -9.39 -2.71
C GLY A 37 -9.71 -8.61 -1.41
N GLU A 38 -10.39 -9.07 -0.37
CA GLU A 38 -10.30 -8.48 0.99
C GLU A 38 -9.18 -9.10 1.85
N LYS A 39 -8.38 -10.00 1.28
CA LYS A 39 -7.39 -10.79 2.03
C LYS A 39 -6.04 -10.10 2.00
N LEU A 40 -5.52 -9.66 3.15
CA LEU A 40 -4.17 -9.11 3.25
C LEU A 40 -3.13 -10.22 3.00
N VAL A 41 -2.37 -10.15 1.92
CA VAL A 41 -1.41 -11.19 1.55
C VAL A 41 0.05 -10.75 1.71
N SER A 42 0.30 -9.44 1.71
CA SER A 42 1.63 -8.88 1.92
C SER A 42 1.50 -7.54 2.62
N TRP A 43 2.42 -7.24 3.53
CA TRP A 43 2.54 -5.94 4.17
C TRP A 43 4.00 -5.63 4.46
N SER A 44 4.31 -4.34 4.62
CA SER A 44 5.66 -3.89 4.94
C SER A 44 5.64 -2.58 5.69
N SER A 45 6.60 -2.42 6.60
CA SER A 45 6.98 -1.15 7.22
C SER A 45 8.50 -1.04 7.13
N LYS A 46 9.01 -0.05 6.37
CA LYS A 46 10.45 0.06 6.11
C LYS A 46 10.89 1.51 6.06
N LYS A 47 11.99 1.85 6.73
CA LYS A 47 12.66 3.15 6.57
C LYS A 47 13.14 3.32 5.12
N GLN A 48 12.82 4.46 4.51
CA GLN A 48 13.25 4.78 3.15
C GLN A 48 14.77 4.97 3.09
N ASP A 49 15.40 4.50 2.02
CA ASP A 49 16.86 4.58 1.88
C ASP A 49 17.34 6.01 1.59
N CYS A 50 16.52 6.80 0.87
CA CYS A 50 16.80 8.19 0.56
C CYS A 50 16.08 9.16 1.51
N THR A 51 16.75 10.26 1.84
CA THR A 51 16.11 11.40 2.52
C THR A 51 15.35 12.22 1.48
N THR A 52 14.06 12.43 1.72
CA THR A 52 13.19 13.25 0.87
C THR A 52 13.07 14.65 1.47
N LEU A 53 12.77 15.65 0.64
CA LEU A 53 12.66 17.06 1.05
C LEU A 53 11.20 17.54 1.17
N SER A 54 10.23 16.62 1.02
CA SER A 54 8.82 16.92 1.19
C SER A 54 8.01 15.63 1.40
N THR A 55 6.87 15.76 2.06
CA THR A 55 5.90 14.67 2.22
C THR A 55 5.49 14.07 0.87
N ALA A 56 5.20 14.91 -0.13
CA ALA A 56 4.83 14.42 -1.47
C ALA A 56 5.95 13.56 -2.11
N LYS A 57 7.22 13.86 -1.85
CA LYS A 57 8.34 13.02 -2.34
C LYS A 57 8.45 11.73 -1.55
N ALA A 58 8.27 11.77 -0.23
CA ALA A 58 8.25 10.56 0.61
C ALA A 58 7.14 9.60 0.18
N GLU A 59 5.93 10.14 -0.01
CA GLU A 59 4.76 9.47 -0.55
C GLU A 59 5.04 8.85 -1.92
N TYR A 60 5.70 9.58 -2.81
CA TYR A 60 6.05 9.08 -4.14
C TYR A 60 7.09 7.95 -4.10
N VAL A 61 8.07 8.05 -3.19
CA VAL A 61 9.05 6.97 -2.96
C VAL A 61 8.37 5.72 -2.41
N SER A 62 7.46 5.89 -1.44
CA SER A 62 6.59 4.83 -0.91
C SER A 62 5.79 4.17 -2.03
N LEU A 63 5.13 4.97 -2.87
CA LEU A 63 4.33 4.50 -3.99
C LEU A 63 5.15 3.65 -4.95
N SER A 64 6.41 4.03 -5.21
CA SER A 64 7.29 3.26 -6.09
C SER A 64 7.63 1.89 -5.52
N ALA A 65 7.84 1.79 -4.19
CA ALA A 65 8.09 0.52 -3.52
C ALA A 65 6.85 -0.38 -3.55
N CYS A 66 5.67 0.18 -3.27
CA CYS A 66 4.40 -0.55 -3.36
C CYS A 66 4.12 -1.03 -4.80
N CYS A 67 4.36 -0.19 -5.79
CA CYS A 67 4.21 -0.52 -7.21
C CYS A 67 5.10 -1.71 -7.61
N ALA A 68 6.38 -1.69 -7.20
CA ALA A 68 7.29 -2.80 -7.46
C ALA A 68 6.80 -4.12 -6.80
N GLN A 69 6.32 -4.05 -5.56
CA GLN A 69 5.78 -5.23 -4.87
C GLN A 69 4.55 -5.80 -5.58
N VAL A 70 3.61 -4.94 -5.98
CA VAL A 70 2.41 -5.32 -6.72
C VAL A 70 2.75 -5.95 -8.08
N LEU A 71 3.71 -5.38 -8.81
CA LEU A 71 4.14 -5.93 -10.10
C LEU A 71 4.83 -7.28 -9.92
N TRP A 72 5.64 -7.46 -8.88
CA TRP A 72 6.22 -8.76 -8.55
C TRP A 72 5.13 -9.80 -8.28
N MET A 73 4.12 -9.45 -7.45
CA MET A 73 2.98 -10.33 -7.17
C MET A 73 2.20 -10.67 -8.43
N ARG A 74 1.94 -9.69 -9.31
CA ARG A 74 1.28 -9.90 -10.61
C ARG A 74 2.03 -10.95 -11.44
N THR A 75 3.36 -10.83 -11.55
CA THR A 75 4.18 -11.78 -12.30
C THR A 75 4.06 -13.18 -11.70
N GLN A 76 4.19 -13.32 -10.38
CA GLN A 76 4.03 -14.62 -9.72
C GLN A 76 2.64 -15.22 -9.94
N LEU A 77 1.58 -14.42 -9.83
CA LEU A 77 0.22 -14.88 -10.03
C LEU A 77 -0.07 -15.26 -11.50
N THR A 78 0.63 -14.65 -12.45
CA THR A 78 0.55 -14.99 -13.87
C THR A 78 1.05 -16.42 -14.12
N ASP A 79 2.10 -16.85 -13.42
CA ASP A 79 2.63 -18.23 -13.51
C ASP A 79 1.60 -19.28 -13.04
N TYR A 80 0.69 -18.88 -12.15
CA TYR A 80 -0.44 -19.70 -11.69
C TYR A 80 -1.71 -19.56 -12.54
N GLY A 81 -1.66 -18.83 -13.67
CA GLY A 81 -2.79 -18.62 -14.58
C GLY A 81 -3.74 -17.48 -14.20
N PHE A 82 -3.38 -16.64 -13.22
CA PHE A 82 -4.17 -15.46 -12.86
C PHE A 82 -3.62 -14.20 -13.52
N HIS A 83 -4.41 -13.61 -14.42
CA HIS A 83 -4.00 -12.43 -15.17
C HIS A 83 -4.68 -11.17 -14.65
N PHE A 84 -3.88 -10.24 -14.13
CA PHE A 84 -4.32 -8.91 -13.72
C PHE A 84 -3.82 -7.89 -14.72
N ASN A 85 -4.73 -7.21 -15.43
CA ASN A 85 -4.36 -6.23 -16.45
C ASN A 85 -4.28 -4.80 -15.90
N LYS A 86 -5.06 -4.52 -14.85
CA LYS A 86 -5.23 -3.19 -14.29
C LYS A 86 -5.31 -3.32 -12.77
N ILE A 87 -4.27 -2.86 -12.09
CA ILE A 87 -4.13 -3.05 -10.64
C ILE A 87 -4.26 -1.71 -9.91
N PRO A 88 -5.29 -1.54 -9.07
CA PRO A 88 -5.44 -0.36 -8.23
C PRO A 88 -4.38 -0.27 -7.14
N ILE A 89 -3.76 0.90 -7.01
CA ILE A 89 -2.94 1.30 -5.87
C ILE A 89 -3.54 2.56 -5.23
N TYR A 90 -3.89 2.46 -3.96
CA TYR A 90 -4.48 3.52 -3.15
C TYR A 90 -3.41 4.27 -2.35
N CYS A 91 -3.40 5.60 -2.46
CA CYS A 91 -2.51 6.48 -1.69
C CYS A 91 -3.25 7.74 -1.25
N ASP A 92 -2.78 8.40 -0.18
CA ASP A 92 -3.45 9.59 0.38
C ASP A 92 -2.85 10.91 -0.14
N SER A 93 -1.82 10.84 -0.99
CA SER A 93 -1.20 12.01 -1.60
C SER A 93 -1.72 12.30 -3.00
N LYS A 94 -2.69 13.22 -3.09
CA LYS A 94 -3.15 13.78 -4.39
C LYS A 94 -1.99 14.35 -5.22
N SER A 95 -1.00 14.94 -4.55
CA SER A 95 0.20 15.48 -5.20
C SER A 95 1.02 14.38 -5.88
N SER A 96 1.19 13.23 -5.21
CA SER A 96 1.92 12.10 -5.77
C SER A 96 1.21 11.51 -6.99
N ILE A 97 -0.12 11.39 -6.92
CA ILE A 97 -0.95 10.94 -8.04
C ILE A 97 -0.81 11.92 -9.22
N ALA A 98 -0.99 13.22 -8.97
CA ALA A 98 -0.89 14.25 -10.00
C ALA A 98 0.50 14.26 -10.68
N ILE A 99 1.58 14.05 -9.91
CA ILE A 99 2.94 13.94 -10.45
C ILE A 99 3.02 12.78 -11.44
N SER A 100 2.47 11.59 -11.11
CA SER A 100 2.53 10.42 -11.99
C SER A 100 1.89 10.64 -13.36
N TYR A 101 0.81 11.42 -13.44
CA TYR A 101 0.16 11.74 -14.73
C TYR A 101 0.81 12.93 -15.45
N ASN A 102 1.22 13.96 -14.71
CA ASN A 102 1.73 15.21 -15.29
C ASN A 102 3.01 15.68 -14.56
N PRO A 103 4.21 15.36 -15.08
CA PRO A 103 5.46 15.77 -14.45
C PRO A 103 5.63 17.29 -14.50
N LYS A 104 5.75 17.94 -13.33
CA LYS A 104 6.32 19.30 -13.26
C LYS A 104 7.84 19.22 -13.29
N HIS A 105 8.46 19.90 -14.27
CA HIS A 105 9.77 19.55 -14.81
C HIS A 105 11.03 19.96 -13.99
N SER A 106 10.93 20.56 -12.79
CA SER A 106 12.13 21.16 -12.16
C SER A 106 12.57 20.65 -10.78
N ARG A 107 11.76 19.91 -10.00
CA ARG A 107 12.03 19.69 -8.55
C ARG A 107 12.33 18.26 -8.09
N THR A 108 12.51 17.31 -9.01
CA THR A 108 12.33 15.87 -8.72
C THR A 108 13.49 14.97 -9.20
N LYS A 109 14.65 15.55 -9.59
CA LYS A 109 15.77 14.80 -10.20
C LYS A 109 16.26 13.60 -9.37
N HIS A 110 16.36 13.72 -8.04
CA HIS A 110 16.83 12.65 -7.15
C HIS A 110 15.85 11.46 -7.01
N ILE A 111 14.62 11.57 -7.53
CA ILE A 111 13.69 10.44 -7.62
C ILE A 111 13.25 10.18 -9.08
N ALA A 112 14.00 10.68 -10.07
CA ALA A 112 13.65 10.58 -11.49
C ALA A 112 13.46 9.12 -11.97
N VAL A 113 14.26 8.18 -11.47
CA VAL A 113 14.09 6.75 -11.81
C VAL A 113 12.74 6.23 -11.35
N ARG A 114 12.35 6.53 -10.10
CA ARG A 114 11.04 6.14 -9.55
C ARG A 114 9.89 6.80 -10.30
N TYR A 115 10.11 8.03 -10.74
CA TYR A 115 9.17 8.79 -11.55
C TYR A 115 8.87 8.08 -12.86
N HIS A 116 9.90 7.80 -13.66
CA HIS A 116 9.72 7.12 -14.94
C HIS A 116 9.13 5.71 -14.77
N PHE A 117 9.56 4.98 -13.74
CA PHE A 117 9.02 3.66 -13.42
C PHE A 117 7.51 3.67 -13.20
N ILE A 118 6.99 4.53 -12.31
CA ILE A 118 5.53 4.59 -12.06
C ILE A 118 4.81 5.09 -13.30
N LYS A 119 5.32 6.16 -13.93
CA LYS A 119 4.70 6.76 -15.12
C LYS A 119 4.50 5.71 -16.23
N GLU A 120 5.55 4.94 -16.54
CA GLU A 120 5.49 3.91 -17.57
C GLU A 120 4.38 2.88 -17.31
N HIS A 121 4.22 2.43 -16.08
CA HIS A 121 3.19 1.46 -15.72
C HIS A 121 1.77 2.05 -15.68
N VAL A 122 1.65 3.34 -15.37
CA VAL A 122 0.37 4.07 -15.45
C VAL A 122 -0.02 4.31 -16.91
N GLU A 123 0.91 4.74 -17.76
CA GLU A 123 0.67 4.96 -19.21
C GLU A 123 0.34 3.65 -19.95
N LYS A 124 0.98 2.54 -19.56
CA LYS A 124 0.64 1.19 -20.05
C LYS A 124 -0.72 0.68 -19.54
N GLY A 125 -1.36 1.38 -18.61
CA GLY A 125 -2.62 0.96 -17.99
C GLY A 125 -2.50 -0.24 -17.04
N THR A 126 -1.27 -0.67 -16.72
CA THR A 126 -1.04 -1.79 -15.79
C THR A 126 -1.37 -1.41 -14.35
N ILE A 127 -1.04 -0.17 -13.97
CA ILE A 127 -1.27 0.36 -12.63
C ILE A 127 -2.24 1.53 -12.71
N GLU A 128 -3.19 1.58 -11.78
CA GLU A 128 -4.05 2.73 -11.57
C GLU A 128 -3.88 3.32 -10.19
N LEU A 129 -3.77 4.64 -10.12
CA LEU A 129 -3.56 5.34 -8.87
C LEU A 129 -4.85 5.98 -8.41
N TYR A 130 -5.29 5.63 -7.20
CA TYR A 130 -6.50 6.15 -6.59
C TYR A 130 -6.19 6.92 -5.32
N PHE A 131 -6.84 8.08 -5.16
CA PHE A 131 -6.79 8.81 -3.91
C PHE A 131 -7.71 8.11 -2.90
N VAL A 132 -7.17 7.81 -1.72
CA VAL A 132 -7.93 7.34 -0.56
C VAL A 132 -7.85 8.38 0.55
N LYS A 133 -8.97 8.66 1.22
CA LYS A 133 -8.94 9.52 2.41
C LYS A 133 -8.14 8.83 3.51
N THR A 134 -7.46 9.59 4.36
CA THR A 134 -6.68 9.09 5.50
C THR A 134 -7.49 8.12 6.38
N ASP A 135 -8.81 8.35 6.54
CA ASP A 135 -9.70 7.46 7.31
C ASP A 135 -9.84 6.05 6.73
N TYR A 136 -9.50 5.84 5.47
CA TYR A 136 -9.54 4.54 4.79
C TYR A 136 -8.15 4.08 4.32
N GLN A 137 -7.09 4.81 4.66
CA GLN A 137 -5.72 4.46 4.31
C GLN A 137 -5.22 3.31 5.20
N LEU A 138 -5.26 2.08 4.67
CA LEU A 138 -4.85 0.88 5.42
C LEU A 138 -3.34 0.83 5.70
N ALA A 139 -2.53 1.48 4.86
CA ALA A 139 -1.09 1.55 5.05
C ALA A 139 -0.66 2.46 6.22
N ASP A 140 -1.56 3.27 6.78
CA ASP A 140 -1.27 4.11 7.96
C ASP A 140 -0.83 3.30 9.18
N LEU A 141 -1.34 2.07 9.31
CA LEU A 141 -0.96 1.17 10.39
C LEU A 141 0.55 0.87 10.39
N PHE A 142 1.18 0.93 9.22
CA PHE A 142 2.59 0.58 9.02
C PHE A 142 3.52 1.80 9.01
N THR A 143 3.01 3.01 9.13
CA THR A 143 3.81 4.24 9.07
C THR A 143 3.67 5.11 10.32
N LYS A 144 2.52 5.11 10.99
CA LYS A 144 2.21 6.06 12.05
C LYS A 144 1.95 5.34 13.37
N ALA A 145 2.35 5.98 14.47
CA ALA A 145 1.80 5.66 15.78
C ALA A 145 0.38 6.23 15.87
N LEU A 146 -0.63 5.36 15.96
CA LEU A 146 -2.04 5.76 15.91
C LEU A 146 -2.68 5.66 17.30
N PRO A 147 -3.68 6.51 17.62
CA PRO A 147 -4.52 6.33 18.80
C PRO A 147 -5.17 4.94 18.81
N ALA A 148 -5.42 4.39 20.00
CA ALA A 148 -5.90 3.02 20.18
C ALA A 148 -7.15 2.69 19.34
N ASP A 149 -8.14 3.58 19.31
CA ASP A 149 -9.38 3.36 18.54
C ASP A 149 -9.10 3.26 17.03
N ARG A 150 -8.21 4.13 16.53
CA ARG A 150 -7.83 4.15 15.12
C ARG A 150 -7.00 2.92 14.75
N PHE A 151 -6.07 2.53 15.62
CA PHE A 151 -5.30 1.31 15.48
C PHE A 151 -6.22 0.08 15.41
N ASN A 152 -7.13 -0.06 16.37
CA ASN A 152 -8.09 -1.16 16.44
C ASN A 152 -9.02 -1.21 15.22
N TYR A 153 -9.46 -0.06 14.73
CA TYR A 153 -10.24 0.03 13.49
C TYR A 153 -9.46 -0.54 12.30
N LEU A 154 -8.21 -0.10 12.09
CA LEU A 154 -7.39 -0.57 10.96
C LEU A 154 -7.02 -2.05 11.09
N VAL A 155 -6.66 -2.52 12.29
CA VAL A 155 -6.36 -3.94 12.56
C VAL A 155 -7.54 -4.84 12.16
N ARG A 156 -8.77 -4.46 12.52
CA ARG A 156 -9.98 -5.20 12.09
C ARG A 156 -10.15 -5.20 10.57
N ARG A 157 -9.88 -4.07 9.91
CA ARG A 157 -9.94 -3.95 8.43
C ARG A 157 -8.89 -4.78 7.70
N LEU A 158 -7.78 -5.12 8.35
CA LEU A 158 -6.78 -6.06 7.83
C LEU A 158 -7.17 -7.53 8.02
N GLY A 159 -8.34 -7.82 8.62
CA GLY A 159 -8.76 -9.17 8.96
C GLY A 159 -8.10 -9.73 10.22
N MET A 160 -7.51 -8.88 11.07
CA MET A 160 -7.02 -9.32 12.38
C MET A 160 -8.17 -9.30 13.39
N CYS A 161 -8.67 -10.49 13.71
CA CYS A 161 -9.69 -10.70 14.74
C CYS A 161 -9.04 -11.29 15.99
N SER A 162 -9.38 -10.75 17.16
CA SER A 162 -9.12 -11.40 18.44
C SER A 162 -10.32 -12.29 18.74
N LEU A 163 -10.15 -13.60 18.61
CA LEU A 163 -11.18 -14.59 18.87
C LEU A 163 -10.84 -15.32 20.16
N SER A 164 -11.82 -15.44 21.05
CA SER A 164 -11.74 -16.34 22.19
C SER A 164 -11.77 -17.81 21.72
N PRO A 165 -11.29 -18.76 22.53
CA PRO A 165 -11.37 -20.19 22.20
C PRO A 165 -12.79 -20.66 21.87
N GLN A 166 -13.79 -20.11 22.56
CA GLN A 166 -15.20 -20.44 22.37
C GLN A 166 -15.74 -19.95 21.01
N GLU A 167 -15.38 -18.74 20.60
CA GLU A 167 -15.75 -18.20 19.27
C GLU A 167 -15.07 -19.00 18.16
N LEU A 168 -13.82 -19.44 18.38
CA LEU A 168 -13.08 -20.26 17.43
C LEU A 168 -13.73 -21.64 17.23
N ASP A 169 -14.20 -22.26 18.32
CA ASP A 169 -14.92 -23.54 18.27
C ASP A 169 -16.30 -23.42 17.64
N CYS A 170 -16.98 -22.28 17.80
CA CYS A 170 -18.25 -22.00 17.12
C CYS A 170 -18.04 -21.89 15.60
N LEU A 171 -17.01 -21.16 15.17
CA LEU A 171 -16.70 -20.97 13.75
C LEU A 171 -16.28 -22.27 13.04
N ARG A 172 -15.56 -23.16 13.74
CA ARG A 172 -15.19 -24.49 13.20
C ARG A 172 -16.38 -25.39 12.89
N LYS A 173 -17.53 -25.18 13.53
CA LYS A 173 -18.75 -25.96 13.30
C LYS A 173 -19.58 -25.47 12.09
N ILE A 174 -19.22 -24.30 11.54
CA ILE A 174 -19.94 -23.64 10.44
C ILE A 174 -19.26 -23.91 9.07
N GLN A 175 -18.01 -24.38 9.06
CA GLN A 175 -17.29 -24.84 7.85
C GLN A 175 -17.57 -26.32 7.56
#